data_AF-X1VPY4-F1
#
_entry.id   AF-X1VPY4-F1
#
_cell.length_a   1.000
_cell.length_b   1.000
_cell.length_c   1.000
_cell.angle_alpha   90.00
_cell.angle_beta   90.00
_cell.angle_gamma   90.00
#
_symmetry.space_group_name_H-M   'P 1'
#
loop_
_entity.id
_entity.type
_entity.pdbx_description
1 polymer ?
#
loop_
_entity_poly.entity_id
_entity_poly.type
_entity_poly.pdbx_seq_one_letter_code
_entity_poly.pdbx_strand_id
1 'polypeptide(L)'
;GAYKDPLSQQRVSVGIELPIVDWGLGKGRYKMAQSQEEVIRTQVRQAQIDFEQNIFLNVNQFNMQDDQLLIAAKADIIAQKRYDVTKQRFLIGKIDVLDLNIADSEKDVAKRGYIAALRNYWTAYYYVRRLTLFDFDRNQSLEADFEKLVE
;
A
#
# COMPACT_ATOMS: atom_id res chain seq x y z
N GLY A 1 70.19 11.96 47.53
CA GLY A 1 69.67 12.79 46.43
C GLY A 1 68.32 13.31 46.85
N ALA A 2 68.23 14.62 47.11
CA ALA A 2 66.98 15.30 47.41
C ALA A 2 66.14 15.41 46.12
N TYR A 3 64.82 15.27 46.24
CA TYR A 3 63.79 15.30 45.18
C TYR A 3 63.66 14.01 44.35
N LYS A 4 62.88 13.06 44.90
CA LYS A 4 62.10 12.11 44.10
C LYS A 4 60.69 12.68 44.01
N ASP A 5 60.27 13.03 42.79
CA ASP A 5 58.91 13.40 42.39
C ASP A 5 58.54 14.90 42.41
N PRO A 6 58.99 15.69 41.42
CA PRO A 6 58.47 17.03 41.20
C PRO A 6 57.14 16.94 40.42
N LEU A 7 56.03 17.04 41.16
CA LEU A 7 54.70 17.49 40.71
C LEU A 7 54.04 16.72 39.54
N SER A 8 53.31 15.64 39.87
CA SER A 8 52.18 15.20 39.04
C SER A 8 50.97 16.13 39.26
N GLN A 9 50.82 17.18 38.45
CA GLN A 9 49.57 17.95 38.43
C GLN A 9 48.61 17.40 37.37
N GLN A 10 47.56 16.71 37.81
CA GLN A 10 46.39 16.41 36.99
C GLN A 10 45.27 17.37 37.40
N ARG A 11 44.71 18.09 36.42
CA ARG A 11 43.64 19.07 36.64
C ARG A 11 42.39 18.61 35.91
N VAL A 12 41.35 18.31 36.67
CA VAL A 12 39.98 18.13 36.16
C VAL A 12 39.20 19.38 36.55
N SER A 13 38.56 20.03 35.57
CA SER A 13 37.73 21.22 35.80
C SER A 13 36.28 20.86 35.54
N VAL A 14 35.43 21.04 36.55
CA VAL A 14 33.98 20.91 36.44
C VAL A 14 33.39 22.31 36.61
N GLY A 15 32.72 22.80 35.58
CA GLY A 15 32.03 24.08 35.60
C GLY A 15 30.52 23.88 35.66
N ILE A 16 29.84 24.72 36.44
CA ILE A 16 28.37 24.81 36.47
C ILE A 16 28.03 26.18 35.89
N GLU A 17 27.21 26.19 34.83
CA GLU A 17 26.69 27.42 34.23
C GLU A 17 25.22 27.59 34.66
N LEU A 18 24.93 28.68 35.38
CA LEU A 18 23.57 29.02 35.80
C LEU A 18 23.26 30.46 35.33
N PRO A 19 22.35 30.65 34.35
CA PRO A 19 21.98 31.99 33.89
C PRO A 19 21.13 32.71 34.95
N ILE A 20 21.48 33.96 35.27
CA ILE A 20 20.76 34.76 36.28
C ILE A 20 19.51 35.45 35.68
N VAL A 21 19.58 35.89 34.42
CA VAL A 21 18.45 36.53 33.70
C VAL A 21 18.49 36.12 32.22
N ASP A 22 17.43 35.47 31.73
CA ASP A 22 17.30 34.99 30.34
C ASP A 22 16.16 35.68 29.55
N TRP A 23 15.46 36.63 30.17
CA TRP A 23 14.30 37.35 29.62
C TRP A 23 13.19 36.44 29.06
N GLY A 24 13.07 35.22 29.58
CA GLY A 24 12.08 34.25 29.16
C GLY A 24 12.47 33.39 27.95
N LEU A 25 13.72 33.47 27.48
CA LEU A 25 14.23 32.63 26.38
C LEU A 25 14.10 31.14 26.68
N GLY A 26 14.43 30.70 27.91
CA GLY A 26 14.28 29.30 28.32
C GLY A 26 12.82 28.86 28.31
N LYS A 27 11.92 29.71 28.82
CA LYS A 27 10.46 29.48 28.79
C LYS A 27 9.92 29.41 27.36
N GLY A 28 10.43 30.25 26.46
CA GLY A 28 10.11 30.23 25.03
C GLY A 28 10.55 28.94 24.35
N ARG A 29 11.80 28.52 24.56
CA ARG A 29 12.34 27.24 24.03
C ARG A 29 11.55 26.04 24.54
N TYR A 30 11.22 26.02 25.83
CA TYR A 30 10.41 24.96 26.42
C TYR A 30 9.01 24.90 25.78
N LYS A 31 8.32 26.03 25.66
CA LYS A 31 7.01 26.09 24.99
C LYS A 31 7.09 25.65 23.53
N MET A 32 8.14 26.05 22.80
CA MET A 32 8.35 25.60 21.42
C MET A 32 8.53 24.08 21.33
N ALA A 33 9.31 23.48 22.24
CA ALA A 33 9.47 22.04 22.30
C ALA A 33 8.15 21.31 22.59
N GLN A 34 7.32 21.85 23.50
CA GLN A 34 5.98 21.31 23.77
C GLN A 34 5.06 21.39 22.55
N SER A 35 5.03 22.54 21.86
CA SER A 35 4.26 22.68 20.63
C SER A 35 4.73 21.72 19.54
N GLN A 36 6.04 21.50 19.42
CA GLN A 36 6.58 20.55 18.45
C GLN A 36 6.20 19.10 18.78
N GLU A 37 6.21 18.72 20.06
CA GLU A 37 5.70 17.42 20.51
C GLU A 37 4.21 17.23 20.17
N GLU A 38 3.38 18.24 20.41
CA GLU A 38 1.95 18.21 20.09
C GLU A 38 1.69 18.07 18.59
N VAL A 39 2.48 18.77 17.77
CA VAL A 39 2.42 18.65 16.30
C VAL A 39 2.77 17.22 15.87
N ILE A 40 3.88 16.65 16.37
CA ILE A 40 4.28 15.28 16.04
C ILE A 40 3.21 14.29 16.48
N ARG A 41 2.68 14.42 17.70
CA ARG A 41 1.61 13.57 18.23
C ARG A 41 0.37 13.61 17.35
N THR A 42 -0.01 14.80 16.88
CA THR A 42 -1.15 14.98 15.97
C THR A 42 -0.89 14.35 14.60
N GLN A 43 0.32 14.51 14.05
CA GLN A 43 0.72 13.89 12.79
C GLN A 43 0.68 12.36 12.85
N VAL A 44 1.18 11.76 13.94
CA VAL A 44 1.12 10.30 14.15
C VAL A 44 -0.33 9.82 14.21
N ARG A 45 -1.20 10.53 14.94
CA ARG A 45 -2.62 10.19 15.01
C ARG A 45 -3.30 10.29 13.64
N GLN A 46 -3.00 11.32 12.87
CA GLN A 46 -3.54 11.47 11.51
C GLN A 46 -3.07 10.32 10.61
N ALA A 47 -1.79 9.97 10.67
CA ALA A 47 -1.24 8.86 9.88
C ALA A 47 -1.91 7.51 10.20
N GLN A 48 -2.27 7.27 11.46
CA GLN A 48 -3.03 6.07 11.86
C GLN A 48 -4.44 6.07 11.27
N ILE A 49 -5.16 7.20 11.35
CA ILE A 49 -6.49 7.34 10.76
C ILE A 49 -6.44 7.12 9.25
N ASP A 50 -5.48 7.75 8.56
CA ASP A 50 -5.32 7.63 7.11
C ASP A 50 -5.00 6.18 6.71
N PHE A 51 -4.17 5.49 7.51
CA PHE A 51 -3.83 4.09 7.29
C PHE A 51 -5.06 3.17 7.43
N GLU A 52 -5.85 3.33 8.50
CA GLU A 52 -7.08 2.55 8.71
C GLU A 52 -8.11 2.78 7.60
N GLN A 53 -8.31 4.05 7.21
CA GLN A 53 -9.20 4.39 6.09
C GLN A 53 -8.71 3.78 4.77
N ASN A 54 -7.41 3.82 4.52
CA ASN A 54 -6.83 3.23 3.32
C ASN A 54 -7.06 1.72 3.28
N ILE A 55 -6.84 1.00 4.39
CA ILE A 55 -7.14 -0.44 4.48
C ILE A 55 -8.61 -0.69 4.18
N PHE A 56 -9.52 0.03 4.86
CA PHE A 56 -10.95 -0.17 4.69
C PHE A 56 -11.40 0.03 3.24
N LEU A 57 -10.96 1.10 2.57
CA LEU A 57 -11.29 1.36 1.18
C LEU A 57 -10.74 0.26 0.25
N ASN A 58 -9.50 -0.17 0.46
CA ASN A 58 -8.89 -1.21 -0.38
C ASN A 58 -9.54 -2.57 -0.21
N VAL A 59 -9.92 -2.96 1.00
CA VAL A 59 -10.65 -4.22 1.25
C VAL A 59 -12.03 -4.19 0.60
N ASN A 60 -12.77 -3.08 0.73
CA ASN A 60 -14.06 -2.95 0.05
C ASN A 60 -13.93 -3.02 -1.48
N GLN A 61 -12.92 -2.34 -2.04
CA GLN A 61 -12.61 -2.39 -3.48
C GLN A 61 -12.28 -3.82 -3.92
N PHE A 62 -11.46 -4.55 -3.14
CA PHE A 62 -11.11 -5.93 -3.43
C PHE A 62 -12.33 -6.86 -3.41
N ASN A 63 -13.20 -6.71 -2.41
CA ASN A 63 -14.43 -7.52 -2.29
C ASN A 63 -15.34 -7.36 -3.52
N MET A 64 -15.38 -6.18 -4.14
CA MET A 64 -16.16 -5.96 -5.37
C MET A 64 -15.50 -6.56 -6.63
N GLN A 65 -14.21 -6.87 -6.58
CA GLN A 65 -13.44 -7.25 -7.77
C GLN A 65 -13.74 -8.68 -8.23
N ASP A 66 -14.18 -9.56 -7.32
CA ASP A 66 -14.62 -10.93 -7.63
C ASP A 66 -15.87 -10.93 -8.52
N ASP A 67 -16.90 -10.17 -8.13
CA ASP A 67 -18.13 -9.99 -8.91
C ASP A 67 -17.84 -9.41 -10.30
N GLN A 68 -16.96 -8.40 -10.37
CA GLN A 68 -16.57 -7.79 -11.64
C GLN A 68 -15.87 -8.80 -12.57
N LEU A 69 -14.98 -9.63 -12.01
CA LEU A 69 -14.32 -10.70 -12.76
C LEU A 69 -15.34 -11.71 -13.29
N LEU A 70 -16.27 -12.14 -12.45
CA LEU A 70 -17.32 -13.08 -12.84
C LEU A 70 -18.22 -12.52 -13.95
N ILE A 71 -18.62 -11.25 -13.86
CA ILE A 71 -19.41 -10.57 -14.90
C ILE A 71 -18.62 -10.50 -16.21
N ALA A 72 -17.36 -10.10 -16.16
CA ALA A 72 -16.51 -10.00 -17.35
C ALA A 72 -16.28 -11.37 -18.01
N ALA A 73 -16.09 -12.43 -17.20
CA ALA A 73 -15.96 -13.80 -17.70
C ALA A 73 -17.25 -14.28 -18.41
N LYS A 74 -18.42 -13.99 -17.84
CA LYS A 74 -19.71 -14.30 -18.48
C LYS A 74 -19.90 -13.53 -19.78
N ALA A 75 -19.53 -12.24 -19.80
CA ALA A 75 -19.59 -11.42 -21.00
C ALA A 75 -18.70 -11.96 -22.14
N ASP A 76 -17.47 -12.39 -21.82
CA ASP A 76 -16.54 -13.05 -22.77
C ASP A 76 -17.20 -14.29 -23.39
N ILE A 77 -17.77 -15.17 -22.56
CA ILE A 77 -18.44 -16.39 -23.01
C ILE A 77 -19.64 -16.07 -23.93
N ILE A 78 -20.46 -15.09 -23.57
CA ILE A 78 -21.63 -14.69 -24.36
C ILE A 78 -21.18 -14.12 -25.71
N ALA A 79 -20.18 -13.24 -25.72
CA ALA A 79 -19.67 -12.63 -26.94
C ALA A 79 -19.01 -13.67 -27.88
N GLN A 80 -18.28 -14.64 -27.33
CA GLN A 80 -17.72 -15.77 -28.08
C GLN A 80 -18.82 -16.60 -28.75
N LYS A 81 -19.85 -17.00 -27.99
CA LYS A 81 -21.00 -17.74 -28.54
C LYS A 81 -21.73 -16.94 -29.61
N ARG A 82 -21.90 -15.63 -29.42
CA ARG A 82 -22.52 -14.73 -30.40
C ARG A 82 -21.71 -14.74 -31.69
N TYR A 83 -20.39 -14.57 -31.62
CA TYR A 83 -19.50 -14.63 -32.77
C TYR A 83 -19.62 -15.97 -33.51
N ASP A 84 -19.61 -17.10 -32.79
CA ASP A 84 -19.68 -18.42 -33.41
C ASP A 84 -21.00 -18.62 -34.17
N VAL A 85 -22.14 -18.20 -33.59
CA VAL A 85 -23.45 -18.25 -34.24
C VAL A 85 -23.52 -17.30 -35.44
N THR A 86 -23.02 -16.07 -35.30
CA THR A 86 -22.98 -15.08 -36.39
C THR A 86 -22.12 -15.59 -37.55
N LYS A 87 -20.95 -16.17 -37.26
CA LYS A 87 -20.08 -16.79 -38.26
C LYS A 87 -20.77 -17.91 -39.01
N GLN A 88 -21.49 -18.81 -38.32
CA GLN A 88 -22.27 -19.85 -38.98
C GLN A 88 -23.34 -19.28 -39.91
N ARG A 89 -24.07 -18.24 -39.49
CA ARG A 89 -25.08 -17.56 -40.31
C ARG A 89 -24.47 -16.88 -41.54
N PHE A 90 -23.29 -16.29 -41.41
CA PHE A 90 -22.58 -15.67 -42.52
C PHE A 90 -22.20 -16.71 -43.58
N LEU A 91 -21.68 -17.88 -43.16
CA LEU A 91 -21.27 -18.95 -44.07
C LEU A 91 -22.43 -19.54 -44.89
N ILE A 92 -23.66 -19.49 -44.37
CA ILE A 92 -24.88 -19.91 -45.09
C ILE A 92 -25.58 -18.74 -45.83
N GLY A 93 -24.94 -17.56 -45.88
CA GLY A 93 -25.45 -16.38 -46.59
C GLY A 93 -26.68 -15.73 -45.95
N LYS A 94 -26.93 -15.94 -44.66
CA LYS A 94 -28.10 -15.38 -43.95
C LYS A 94 -27.87 -14.00 -43.36
N ILE A 95 -26.63 -13.54 -43.28
CA ILE A 95 -26.23 -12.20 -42.81
C ILE A 95 -25.07 -11.69 -43.68
N ASP A 96 -24.79 -10.39 -43.59
CA ASP A 96 -23.69 -9.77 -44.33
C ASP A 96 -22.36 -9.77 -43.54
N VAL A 97 -21.31 -9.23 -44.18
CA VAL A 97 -19.97 -9.12 -43.58
C VAL A 97 -19.92 -8.06 -42.46
N LEU A 98 -20.83 -7.09 -42.46
CA LEU A 98 -20.87 -6.03 -41.47
C LEU A 98 -21.33 -6.59 -40.12
N ASP A 99 -22.39 -7.42 -40.11
CA ASP A 99 -22.87 -8.11 -38.92
C ASP A 99 -21.79 -9.02 -38.31
N LEU A 100 -21.03 -9.73 -39.17
CA LEU A 100 -19.90 -10.54 -38.73
C LEU A 100 -18.79 -9.69 -38.10
N ASN A 101 -18.42 -8.58 -38.72
CA ASN A 101 -17.41 -7.66 -38.20
C ASN A 101 -17.80 -7.06 -36.84
N ILE A 102 -19.08 -6.72 -36.65
CA ILE A 102 -19.59 -6.22 -35.36
C ILE A 102 -19.43 -7.30 -34.28
N ALA A 103 -19.87 -8.53 -34.56
CA ALA A 103 -19.76 -9.62 -33.60
C ALA A 103 -18.30 -9.97 -33.27
N ASP A 104 -17.39 -9.90 -34.25
CA ASP A 104 -15.96 -10.12 -34.04
C ASP A 104 -15.34 -9.03 -33.14
N SER A 105 -15.69 -7.77 -33.41
CA SER A 105 -15.24 -6.62 -32.61
C SER A 105 -15.73 -6.69 -31.17
N GLU A 106 -17.01 -7.02 -30.94
CA GLU A 106 -17.58 -7.17 -29.61
C GLU A 106 -16.94 -8.34 -28.82
N LYS A 107 -16.68 -9.47 -29.49
CA LYS A 107 -15.94 -10.60 -28.92
C LYS A 107 -14.56 -10.16 -28.45
N ASP A 108 -13.83 -9.42 -29.29
CA ASP A 108 -12.50 -8.93 -28.95
C ASP A 108 -12.51 -7.91 -27.80
N VAL A 109 -13.51 -7.01 -27.76
CA VAL A 109 -13.72 -6.07 -26.66
C VAL A 109 -14.01 -6.82 -25.36
N ALA A 110 -14.93 -7.79 -25.38
CA ALA A 110 -15.28 -8.61 -24.22
C ALA A 110 -14.06 -9.39 -23.71
N LYS A 111 -13.25 -9.95 -24.63
CA LYS A 111 -12.03 -10.67 -24.28
C LYS A 111 -11.01 -9.80 -23.56
N ARG A 112 -10.75 -8.60 -24.09
CA ARG A 112 -9.87 -7.63 -23.45
C ARG A 112 -10.41 -7.19 -22.09
N GLY A 113 -11.73 -7.01 -21.98
CA GLY A 113 -12.41 -6.68 -20.72
C GLY A 113 -12.20 -7.76 -19.66
N TYR A 114 -12.37 -9.02 -20.01
CA TYR A 114 -12.11 -10.15 -19.10
C TYR A 114 -10.65 -10.21 -18.65
N ILE A 115 -9.68 -10.08 -19.57
CA ILE A 115 -8.25 -10.07 -19.21
C ILE A 115 -7.92 -8.90 -18.27
N ALA A 116 -8.48 -7.71 -18.52
CA ALA A 116 -8.30 -6.56 -17.66
C ALA A 116 -8.87 -6.79 -16.25
N ALA A 117 -10.08 -7.34 -16.16
CA ALA A 117 -10.71 -7.69 -14.88
C ALA A 117 -9.87 -8.72 -14.09
N LEU A 118 -9.33 -9.75 -14.78
CA LEU A 118 -8.47 -10.75 -14.16
C LEU A 118 -7.19 -10.13 -13.59
N ARG A 119 -6.54 -9.27 -14.36
CA ARG A 119 -5.35 -8.54 -13.89
C ARG A 119 -5.67 -7.67 -12.67
N ASN A 120 -6.79 -6.97 -12.69
CA ASN A 120 -7.20 -6.09 -11.60
C ASN A 120 -7.49 -6.90 -10.31
N TYR A 121 -8.17 -8.05 -10.44
CA TYR A 121 -8.37 -9.00 -9.35
C TYR A 121 -7.07 -9.41 -8.67
N TRP A 122 -6.10 -9.92 -9.45
CA TRP A 122 -4.83 -10.35 -8.88
C TRP A 122 -4.02 -9.21 -8.28
N THR A 123 -4.03 -8.04 -8.94
CA THR A 123 -3.35 -6.85 -8.40
C THR A 123 -3.93 -6.46 -7.04
N ALA A 124 -5.25 -6.43 -6.92
CA ALA A 124 -5.94 -6.11 -5.67
C ALA A 124 -5.68 -7.19 -4.58
N TYR A 125 -5.72 -8.46 -4.94
CA TYR A 125 -5.41 -9.57 -4.03
C TYR A 125 -4.02 -9.43 -3.39
N TYR A 126 -2.98 -9.23 -4.20
CA TYR A 126 -1.62 -9.07 -3.69
C TYR A 126 -1.40 -7.73 -2.98
N TYR A 127 -2.16 -6.71 -3.33
CA TYR A 127 -2.11 -5.42 -2.64
C TYR A 127 -2.64 -5.53 -1.20
N VAL A 128 -3.80 -6.18 -1.00
CA VAL A 128 -4.35 -6.43 0.35
C VAL A 128 -3.43 -7.35 1.16
N ARG A 129 -2.88 -8.38 0.53
CA ARG A 129 -1.88 -9.29 1.12
C ARG A 129 -0.64 -8.53 1.64
N ARG A 130 -0.17 -7.54 0.89
CA ARG A 130 0.96 -6.67 1.28
C ARG A 130 0.60 -5.72 2.42
N LEU A 131 -0.59 -5.11 2.39
CA LEU A 131 -1.02 -4.18 3.45
C LEU A 131 -1.22 -4.88 4.79
N THR A 132 -1.76 -6.10 4.76
CA THR A 132 -2.06 -6.89 5.95
C THR A 132 -0.89 -7.76 6.42
N LEU A 133 0.18 -7.85 5.60
CA LEU A 133 1.27 -8.80 5.79
C LEU A 133 0.76 -10.22 6.06
N PHE A 134 -0.33 -10.62 5.40
CA PHE A 134 -0.99 -11.89 5.66
C PHE A 134 -1.22 -12.68 4.37
N ASP A 135 -0.88 -13.96 4.37
CA ASP A 135 -1.12 -14.91 3.29
C ASP A 135 -2.50 -15.55 3.46
N PHE A 136 -3.47 -15.11 2.65
CA PHE A 136 -4.83 -15.66 2.67
C PHE A 136 -4.95 -17.08 2.11
N ASP A 137 -4.02 -17.52 1.25
CA ASP A 137 -4.05 -18.87 0.66
C ASP A 137 -3.56 -19.92 1.67
N ARG A 138 -2.47 -19.59 2.38
CA ARG A 138 -1.88 -20.46 3.42
C ARG A 138 -2.39 -20.17 4.83
N ASN A 139 -3.23 -19.15 4.97
CA ASN A 139 -3.76 -18.66 6.24
C ASN A 139 -2.68 -18.42 7.30
N GLN A 140 -1.61 -17.71 6.94
CA GLN A 140 -0.46 -17.45 7.81
C GLN A 140 0.06 -16.02 7.66
N SER A 141 0.70 -15.49 8.71
CA SER A 141 1.40 -14.20 8.61
C SER A 141 2.59 -14.31 7.65
N LEU A 142 2.84 -13.23 6.90
CA LEU A 142 4.02 -13.03 6.06
C LEU A 142 5.14 -12.31 6.81
N GLU A 143 4.90 -11.96 8.08
CA GLU A 143 5.93 -11.39 8.93
C GLU A 143 7.12 -12.36 9.02
N ALA A 144 8.30 -11.81 8.72
CA ALA A 144 9.52 -12.48 9.12
C ALA A 144 9.59 -12.42 10.64
N ASP A 145 9.74 -13.58 11.27
CA ASP A 145 10.07 -13.66 12.69
C ASP A 145 11.48 -13.10 12.88
N PHE A 146 11.59 -11.80 13.12
CA PHE A 146 12.87 -11.10 13.22
C PHE A 146 13.70 -11.63 14.41
N GLU A 147 13.08 -12.24 15.42
CA GLU A 147 13.79 -12.90 16.52
C GLU A 147 14.51 -14.17 16.05
N LYS A 148 13.90 -14.95 15.14
CA LYS A 148 14.56 -16.13 14.53
C LYS A 148 15.67 -15.80 13.53
N LEU A 149 15.73 -14.56 13.04
CA LEU A 149 16.75 -14.13 12.06
C LEU A 149 18.01 -13.54 12.71
N VAL A 150 17.97 -13.28 14.02
CA VAL A 150 19.07 -12.67 14.79
C VAL A 150 19.87 -13.73 15.59
N GLU A 151 19.37 -14.97 15.70
CA GLU A 151 20.15 -16.15 16.13
C GLU A 151 20.93 -16.80 14.99
#